data_AF-A0A349D4K8-F1
#
_entry.id   AF-A0A349D4K8-F1
#
_cell.length_a   1.000
_cell.length_b   1.000
_cell.length_c   1.000
_cell.angle_alpha   90.00
_cell.angle_beta   90.00
_cell.angle_gamma   90.00
#
_symmetry.space_group_name_H-M   'P 1'
#
loop_
_entity.id
_entity.type
_entity.pdbx_description
1 polymer ?
#
loop_
_entity_poly.entity_id
_entity_poly.type
_entity_poly.pdbx_seq_one_letter_code
_entity_poly.pdbx_strand_id
1 'polypeptide(L)' 'MTSKEFKKLKLQERWEFLKDSDALLGYRFYGGFRIELYSPGDFYTEVWKKAGLNQIYWIEITSIE' A
#
# COMPACT_ATOMS: atom_id res chain seq x y z
N MET A 1 13.30 -5.46 3.77
CA MET A 1 12.65 -5.36 2.45
C MET A 1 13.02 -4.01 1.86
N THR A 2 13.62 -3.99 0.67
CA THR A 2 13.89 -2.75 -0.08
C THR A 2 12.77 -2.46 -1.08
N SER A 3 12.66 -1.21 -1.55
CA SER A 3 11.69 -0.84 -2.59
C SER A 3 11.87 -1.66 -3.89
N LYS A 4 13.10 -2.02 -4.25
CA LYS A 4 13.40 -2.86 -5.43
C LYS A 4 12.92 -4.29 -5.27
N GLU A 5 13.08 -4.88 -4.09
CA GLU A 5 12.58 -6.23 -3.79
C GLU A 5 11.06 -6.23 -3.74
N PHE A 6 10.46 -5.22 -3.11
CA PHE A 6 9.00 -5.07 -3.02
C PHE A 6 8.33 -4.98 -4.40
N LYS A 7 8.95 -4.28 -5.37
CA LYS A 7 8.45 -4.21 -6.75
C LYS A 7 8.37 -5.58 -7.45
N LYS A 8 9.18 -6.55 -7.03
CA LYS A 8 9.17 -7.90 -7.63
C LYS A 8 8.04 -8.78 -7.12
N LEU A 9 7.45 -8.44 -5.97
CA LEU A 9 6.32 -9.15 -5.38
C LEU A 9 5.05 -8.96 -6.22
N LYS A 10 4.22 -9.99 -6.28
CA LYS A 10 2.85 -9.94 -6.79
C LYS A 10 1.96 -9.15 -5.83
N LEU A 11 0.80 -8.71 -6.31
CA LEU A 11 -0.14 -7.89 -5.53
C LEU A 11 -0.50 -8.54 -4.18
N GLN A 12 -0.79 -9.84 -4.17
CA GLN A 12 -1.12 -10.57 -2.94
C GLN A 12 0.05 -10.58 -1.96
N GLU A 13 1.27 -10.85 -2.42
CA GLU A 13 2.47 -10.87 -1.58
C GLU A 13 2.81 -9.49 -1.01
N ARG A 14 2.60 -8.42 -1.81
CA ARG A 14 2.70 -7.05 -1.34
C ARG A 14 1.71 -6.76 -0.22
N TRP A 15 0.46 -7.22 -0.38
CA TRP A 15 -0.57 -7.03 0.65
C TRP A 15 -0.25 -7.79 1.93
N GLU A 16 0.15 -9.07 1.84
CA GLU A 16 0.57 -9.87 3.00
C GLU A 16 1.72 -9.17 3.76
N PHE A 17 2.71 -8.65 3.04
CA PHE A 17 3.82 -7.92 3.67
C PHE A 17 3.37 -6.63 4.39
N LEU A 18 2.42 -5.89 3.83
CA LEU A 18 1.96 -4.62 4.41
C LEU A 18 0.96 -4.81 5.54
N LYS A 19 0.02 -5.75 5.42
CA LYS A 19 -1.09 -5.93 6.39
C LYS A 19 -0.58 -6.36 7.77
N ASP A 20 0.52 -7.12 7.79
CA ASP A 20 1.14 -7.65 9.01
C ASP A 20 2.18 -6.68 9.58
N SER A 21 2.41 -5.54 8.92
CA SER A 21 3.33 -4.51 9.38
C SER A 21 2.59 -3.45 10.18
N ASP A 22 3.19 -2.98 11.28
CA ASP A 22 2.74 -1.77 12.00
C ASP A 22 3.15 -0.47 11.26
N ALA A 23 3.16 -0.54 9.93
CA ALA A 23 3.68 0.51 9.05
C ALA A 23 2.60 1.46 8.53
N LEU A 24 1.33 1.27 8.92
CA LEU A 24 0.23 2.11 8.48
C LEU A 24 0.36 3.51 9.10
N LEU A 25 0.55 4.52 8.26
CA LEU A 25 0.68 5.92 8.69
C LEU A 25 -0.65 6.67 8.68
N GLY A 26 -1.59 6.25 7.84
CA GLY A 26 -2.88 6.91 7.72
C GLY A 26 -3.62 6.55 6.44
N TYR A 27 -4.74 7.21 6.17
CA TYR A 27 -5.51 7.00 4.96
C TYR A 27 -6.26 8.26 4.53
N ARG A 28 -6.63 8.30 3.24
CA ARG A 28 -7.51 9.32 2.65
C ARG A 28 -8.56 8.68 1.76
N PHE A 29 -9.63 9.41 1.46
CA PHE A 29 -10.62 9.04 0.46
C PHE A 29 -10.47 9.89 -0.79
N TYR A 30 -10.44 9.25 -1.96
CA TYR A 30 -10.37 9.95 -3.24
C TYR A 30 -10.96 9.09 -4.36
N GLY A 31 -11.81 9.66 -5.22
CA GLY A 31 -12.34 8.96 -6.40
C GLY A 31 -13.11 7.65 -6.11
N GLY A 32 -13.71 7.52 -4.92
CA GLY A 32 -14.36 6.28 -4.48
C GLY A 32 -13.37 5.19 -4.05
N PHE A 33 -12.13 5.54 -3.74
CA PHE A 33 -11.14 4.67 -3.12
C PHE A 33 -10.81 5.14 -1.71
N ARG A 34 -10.56 4.18 -0.82
CA ARG A 34 -9.80 4.37 0.41
C ARG A 34 -8.35 4.08 0.09
N ILE A 35 -7.50 5.07 0.23
CA ILE A 35 -6.06 4.99 -0.04
C ILE A 35 -5.36 4.99 1.30
N GLU A 36 -4.69 3.89 1.62
CA GLU A 36 -3.94 3.72 2.86
C GLU A 36 -2.45 3.92 2.58
N LEU A 37 -1.78 4.74 3.38
CA LEU A 37 -0.36 5.03 3.28
C LEU A 37 0.42 4.20 4.29
N TYR A 38 1.42 3.48 3.81
CA TYR A 38 2.32 2.64 4.60
C TYR A 38 3.77 3.11 4.47
N SER A 39 4.58 2.91 5.51
CA SER A 39 6.04 3.12 5.52
C SER A 39 6.79 1.88 6.02
N PRO A 40 6.88 0.81 5.21
CA PRO A 40 7.55 -0.42 5.62
C PRO A 40 9.07 -0.30 5.46
N GLY A 41 9.70 0.50 6.32
CA GLY A 41 11.13 0.82 6.27
C GLY A 41 11.40 2.08 5.45
N ASP A 42 12.34 2.00 4.49
CA ASP A 42 12.92 3.18 3.83
C ASP A 42 12.12 3.70 2.62
N PHE A 43 10.85 3.32 2.48
CA PHE A 43 10.00 3.76 1.38
C PHE A 43 8.54 3.85 1.80
N TYR A 44 7.76 4.57 1.00
CA TYR A 44 6.33 4.72 1.20
C TYR A 44 5.54 3.95 0.16
N THR A 45 4.38 3.46 0.54
CA THR A 45 3.49 2.69 -0.33
C THR A 45 2.04 3.11 -0.12
N GLU A 46 1.31 3.27 -1.22
CA GLU A 46 -0.14 3.47 -1.18
C GLU A 46 -0.87 2.18 -1.57
N VAL A 47 -1.81 1.77 -0.74
CA VAL A 47 -2.73 0.65 -1.00
C VAL A 47 -4.09 1.22 -1.36
N TRP A 48 -4.54 0.95 -2.58
CA TRP A 48 -5.79 1.48 -3.11
C TRP A 48 -6.90 0.44 -3.01
N LYS A 49 -7.84 0.69 -2.11
CA LYS A 49 -9.01 -0.16 -1.86
C LYS A 49 -10.26 0.52 -2.38
N LYS A 50 -11.10 -0.16 -3.14
CA LYS A 50 -12.35 0.44 -3.63
C LYS A 50 -13.32 0.59 -2.44
N ALA A 51 -13.85 1.78 -2.22
CA ALA A 51 -14.81 1.98 -1.13
C ALA A 51 -16.08 1.15 -1.40
N GLY A 52 -16.53 0.39 -0.40
CA GLY A 52 -17.70 -0.48 -0.50
C GLY A 52 -17.45 -1.86 -1.13
N LEU A 53 -16.27 -2.11 -1.70
CA LEU A 53 -15.82 -3.44 -2.12
C LEU A 53 -14.56 -3.77 -1.32
N ASN A 54 -14.56 -4.85 -0.54
CA ASN A 54 -13.39 -5.24 0.27
C ASN A 54 -12.27 -5.83 -0.61
N GLN A 55 -11.81 -5.07 -1.61
CA GLN A 55 -10.90 -5.48 -2.65
C GLN A 55 -9.80 -4.44 -2.86
N ILE A 56 -8.56 -4.92 -2.88
CA ILE A 56 -7.38 -4.14 -3.24
C ILE A 56 -7.28 -4.12 -4.76
N TYR A 57 -7.22 -2.92 -5.35
CA TYR A 57 -7.10 -2.76 -6.80
C TYR A 57 -5.64 -2.63 -7.22
N TRP A 58 -4.85 -1.82 -6.53
CA TRP A 58 -3.40 -1.75 -6.75
C TRP A 58 -2.65 -1.35 -5.48
N ILE A 59 -1.34 -1.61 -5.51
CA ILE A 59 -0.37 -1.22 -4.49
C ILE A 59 0.83 -0.61 -5.21
N GLU A 60 1.15 0.64 -4.90
CA GLU A 60 2.21 1.39 -5.56
C GLU A 60 3.17 2.05 -4.56
N ILE A 61 4.47 2.03 -4.89
CA ILE A 61 5.46 2.79 -4.14
C ILE A 61 5.29 4.26 -4.49
N THR A 62 5.22 5.11 -3.47
CA THR A 62 5.11 6.56 -3.61
C THR A 62 6.36 7.25 -3.08
N SER A 63 6.64 8.44 -3.60
CA SER A 63 7.62 9.37 -3.05
C SER A 63 6.89 10.48 -2.31
N ILE A 64 7.38 10.80 -1.12
CA ILE A 64 7.01 12.07 -0.47
C ILE A 64 7.98 13.10 -1.06
N GLU A 65 7.49 13.92 -1.98
CA GLU A 65 8.19 15.15 -2.41
C GLU A 65 8.12 16.22 -1.32
#